data_AF-A0A4Y2D669-F1
#
_entry.id   AF-A0A4Y2D669-F1
#
_cell.length_a   1.000
_cell.length_b   1.000
_cell.length_c   1.000
_cell.angle_alpha   90.00
_cell.angle_beta   90.00
_cell.angle_gamma   90.00
#
_symmetry.space_group_name_H-M   'P 1'
#
loop_
_entity.id
_entity.type
_entity.pdbx_description
1 polymer ?
#
loop_
_entity_poly.entity_id
_entity_poly.type
_entity_poly.pdbx_seq_one_letter_code
_entity_poly.pdbx_strand_id
1 'polypeptide(L)'
;MNIIKPTYMKLCDQKLLEKCLHGKTQNADESFNNVLWTILPKNTFMELQTLRLGSSIAVLLFNDGFSGIIGVLNELGITPGHYTLKHYSSFDTERIATSKRQSLPATKLSREKNGQTER
;
A
#
# COMPACT_ATOMS: atom_id res chain seq x y z
N MET A 1 -31.12 -0.58 -10.79
CA MET A 1 -30.64 0.64 -10.11
C MET A 1 -31.20 0.74 -8.68
N ASN A 2 -30.86 -0.17 -7.76
CA ASN A 2 -31.29 -0.02 -6.35
C ASN A 2 -30.39 -0.75 -5.33
N ILE A 3 -29.17 -1.13 -5.72
CA ILE A 3 -28.21 -1.82 -4.84
C ILE A 3 -27.38 -0.79 -4.05
N ILE A 4 -27.26 0.42 -4.59
CA ILE A 4 -26.44 1.50 -4.02
C ILE A 4 -27.04 1.99 -2.70
N LYS A 5 -28.34 2.29 -2.65
CA LYS A 5 -28.99 2.85 -1.45
C LYS A 5 -28.91 1.92 -0.23
N PRO A 6 -29.23 0.61 -0.33
CA PRO A 6 -29.04 -0.33 0.78
C PRO A 6 -27.58 -0.47 1.22
N THR A 7 -26.64 -0.48 0.27
CA THR A 7 -25.20 -0.56 0.56
C THR A 7 -24.71 0.69 1.29
N TYR A 8 -25.11 1.87 0.81
CA TYR A 8 -24.81 3.15 1.43
C TYR A 8 -25.30 3.21 2.88
N MET A 9 -26.56 2.83 3.13
CA MET A 9 -27.12 2.83 4.48
C MET A 9 -26.40 1.86 5.42
N LYS A 10 -25.95 0.70 4.92
CA LYS A 10 -25.11 -0.22 5.71
C LYS A 10 -23.74 0.38 6.02
N LEU A 11 -23.14 1.14 5.09
CA LEU A 11 -21.87 1.83 5.32
C LEU A 11 -22.00 3.00 6.30
N CYS A 12 -23.21 3.57 6.44
CA CYS A 12 -23.53 4.60 7.44
C CYS A 12 -23.90 4.04 8.81
N ASP A 13 -23.83 2.73 9.05
CA ASP A 13 -24.11 2.14 10.36
C ASP A 13 -23.16 2.70 11.42
N GLN A 14 -23.72 3.19 12.52
CA GLN A 14 -22.94 3.85 13.58
C GLN A 14 -21.90 2.92 14.20
N LYS A 15 -22.22 1.64 14.42
CA LYS A 15 -21.27 0.68 14.99
C LYS A 15 -20.14 0.35 14.01
N LEU A 16 -20.43 0.36 12.71
CA LEU A 16 -19.42 0.24 11.66
C LEU A 16 -18.51 1.47 11.64
N LEU A 17 -19.07 2.68 11.67
CA LEU A 17 -18.32 3.93 11.68
C LEU A 17 -17.46 4.11 12.95
N GLU A 18 -17.94 3.66 14.11
CA GLU A 18 -17.17 3.67 15.36
C GLU A 18 -15.90 2.80 15.28
N LYS A 19 -15.91 1.72 14.47
CA LYS A 19 -14.70 0.93 14.22
C LYS A 19 -13.69 1.69 13.35
N CYS A 20 -14.16 2.53 12.43
CA CYS A 20 -13.29 3.40 11.63
C CYS A 20 -12.58 4.45 12.50
N LEU A 21 -13.15 4.86 13.65
CA LEU A 21 -12.49 5.77 14.61
C LEU A 21 -11.26 5.15 15.30
N HIS A 22 -11.13 3.82 15.29
CA HIS A 22 -9.98 3.09 15.82
C HIS A 22 -8.92 2.78 14.75
N GLY A 23 -9.15 3.24 13.50
CA GLY A 23 -8.26 3.06 12.35
C GLY A 23 -7.00 3.90 12.45
N LYS A 24 -6.05 3.47 13.28
CA LYS A 24 -4.66 3.98 13.30
C LYS A 24 -3.62 2.87 13.55
N THR A 25 -4.04 1.60 13.44
CA THR A 25 -3.13 0.46 13.41
C THR A 25 -2.74 0.17 11.96
N GLN A 26 -1.47 -0.14 11.72
CA GLN A 26 -1.02 -0.59 10.39
C GLN A 26 -1.67 -1.93 10.09
N ASN A 27 -2.78 -1.93 9.34
CA ASN A 27 -3.21 -3.14 8.66
C ASN A 27 -2.36 -3.27 7.37
N ALA A 28 -2.12 -4.52 6.96
CA ALA A 28 -1.39 -4.78 5.72
C ALA A 28 -2.11 -4.16 4.50
N ASP A 29 -3.44 -4.06 4.58
CA ASP A 29 -4.29 -3.53 3.52
C ASP A 29 -4.07 -2.04 3.24
N GLU A 30 -3.91 -1.21 4.26
CA GLU A 30 -3.59 0.23 4.15
C GLU A 30 -2.19 0.42 3.59
N SER A 31 -1.23 -0.40 4.05
CA SER A 31 0.13 -0.36 3.53
C SER A 31 0.17 -0.75 2.04
N PHE A 32 -0.56 -1.79 1.64
CA PHE A 32 -0.69 -2.20 0.25
C PHE A 32 -1.37 -1.11 -0.58
N ASN A 33 -2.50 -0.60 -0.09
CA ASN A 33 -3.24 0.49 -0.73
C ASN A 33 -2.34 1.71 -0.96
N ASN A 34 -1.47 2.06 0.00
CA ASN A 34 -0.52 3.16 -0.19
C ASN A 34 0.43 2.93 -1.38
N VAL A 35 0.95 1.71 -1.55
CA VAL A 35 1.77 1.33 -2.72
C VAL A 35 0.95 1.42 -4.00
N LEU A 36 -0.26 0.85 -4.00
CA LEU A 36 -1.17 0.86 -5.15
C LEU A 36 -1.48 2.29 -5.61
N TRP A 37 -1.81 3.20 -4.68
CA TRP A 37 -2.19 4.58 -5.00
C TRP A 37 -1.00 5.47 -5.37
N THR A 38 0.23 5.09 -5.00
CA THR A 38 1.44 5.74 -5.49
C THR A 38 1.66 5.46 -6.99
N ILE A 39 1.27 4.27 -7.45
CA ILE A 39 1.38 3.86 -8.86
C ILE A 39 0.14 4.28 -9.66
N LEU A 40 -1.04 4.14 -9.05
CA LEU A 40 -2.33 4.38 -9.65
C LEU A 40 -3.12 5.46 -8.88
N PRO A 41 -2.89 6.77 -9.11
CA PRO A 41 -3.55 7.81 -8.33
C PRO A 41 -5.08 7.74 -8.42
N LYS A 42 -5.76 7.75 -7.25
CA LYS A 42 -7.23 7.63 -7.14
C LYS A 42 -8.01 8.71 -7.89
N ASN A 43 -7.41 9.89 -8.02
CA ASN A 43 -8.02 11.06 -8.65
C ASN A 43 -7.83 11.09 -10.17
N THR A 44 -7.17 10.09 -10.75
CA THR A 44 -6.82 10.04 -12.15
C THR A 44 -7.53 8.87 -12.81
N PHE A 45 -8.27 9.15 -13.88
CA PHE A 45 -8.84 8.08 -14.70
C PHE A 45 -7.73 7.33 -15.44
N MET A 46 -7.81 6.01 -15.44
CA MET A 46 -6.88 5.13 -16.14
C MET A 46 -7.62 4.07 -16.94
N GLU A 47 -7.06 3.73 -18.10
CA GLU A 47 -7.56 2.61 -18.89
C GLU A 47 -7.38 1.28 -18.15
N LEU A 48 -8.26 0.31 -18.45
CA LEU A 48 -8.23 -1.03 -17.87
C LEU A 48 -6.88 -1.73 -18.01
N GLN A 49 -6.18 -1.56 -19.13
CA GLN A 49 -4.86 -2.17 -19.34
C GLN A 49 -3.83 -1.61 -18.34
N THR A 50 -3.77 -0.28 -18.20
CA THR A 50 -2.89 0.40 -17.24
C THR A 50 -3.25 0.02 -15.81
N LEU A 51 -4.54 -0.07 -15.49
CA LEU A 51 -5.01 -0.49 -14.17
C LEU A 51 -4.52 -1.91 -13.82
N ARG A 52 -4.63 -2.85 -14.77
CA ARG A 52 -4.16 -4.24 -14.60
C ARG A 52 -2.65 -4.31 -14.39
N LEU A 53 -1.89 -3.60 -15.23
CA LEU A 53 -0.44 -3.56 -15.14
C LEU A 53 0.02 -2.93 -13.82
N GLY A 54 -0.49 -1.73 -13.50
CA GLY A 54 -0.13 -1.01 -12.27
C GLY A 54 -0.50 -1.79 -11.01
N SER A 55 -1.64 -2.50 -11.01
CA SER A 55 -2.02 -3.37 -9.88
C SER A 55 -1.06 -4.54 -9.71
N SER A 56 -0.62 -5.14 -10.82
CA SER A 56 0.37 -6.24 -10.79
C SER A 56 1.73 -5.77 -10.28
N ILE A 57 2.18 -4.58 -10.71
CA ILE A 57 3.41 -3.94 -10.21
C ILE A 57 3.28 -3.62 -8.71
N ALA A 58 2.13 -3.12 -8.27
CA ALA A 58 1.88 -2.82 -6.85
C ALA A 58 2.00 -4.08 -5.97
N VAL A 59 1.42 -5.19 -6.40
CA VAL A 59 1.52 -6.48 -5.71
C VAL A 59 2.98 -6.95 -5.63
N LEU A 60 3.70 -6.87 -6.75
CA LEU A 60 5.12 -7.25 -6.80
C LEU A 60 5.98 -6.39 -5.86
N LEU A 61 5.81 -5.06 -5.90
CA LEU A 61 6.56 -4.14 -5.06
C LEU A 61 6.22 -4.28 -3.56
N PHE A 62 4.97 -4.62 -3.24
CA PHE A 62 4.57 -4.85 -1.86
C PHE A 62 5.19 -6.12 -1.29
N ASN A 63 5.13 -7.24 -2.03
CA ASN A 63 5.60 -8.54 -1.56
C ASN A 63 7.13 -8.68 -1.68
N ASP A 64 7.67 -8.45 -2.87
CA ASP A 64 9.06 -8.78 -3.20
C ASP A 64 9.94 -7.53 -3.28
N GLY A 65 9.34 -6.37 -3.52
CA GLY A 65 10.06 -5.10 -3.63
C GLY A 65 10.65 -4.88 -5.00
N PHE A 66 11.63 -3.98 -5.08
CA PHE A 66 12.31 -3.66 -6.32
C PHE A 66 13.14 -4.84 -6.85
N SER A 67 13.58 -5.73 -5.96
CA SER A 67 14.22 -7.00 -6.37
C SER A 67 13.27 -7.88 -7.19
N GLY A 68 11.95 -7.83 -6.94
CA GLY A 68 10.96 -8.55 -7.76
C GLY A 68 10.89 -8.02 -9.21
N ILE A 69 11.13 -6.73 -9.42
CA ILE A 69 11.15 -6.12 -10.76
C ILE A 69 12.31 -6.67 -11.61
N ILE A 70 13.41 -7.10 -11.00
CA ILE A 70 14.54 -7.72 -11.72
C ILE A 70 14.07 -8.95 -12.50
N GLY A 71 13.21 -9.78 -11.90
CA GLY A 71 12.62 -10.94 -12.58
C GLY A 71 11.83 -10.53 -13.82
N VAL A 72 10.98 -9.51 -13.71
CA VAL A 72 10.21 -8.97 -14.84
C VAL A 72 11.12 -8.44 -15.94
N LEU A 73 12.18 -7.70 -15.59
CA LEU A 73 13.14 -7.17 -16.57
C LEU A 73 13.83 -8.32 -17.34
N ASN A 74 14.26 -9.36 -16.63
CA ASN A 74 14.89 -10.52 -17.27
C ASN A 74 13.94 -11.25 -18.24
N GLU A 75 12.68 -11.45 -17.85
CA GLU A 75 11.65 -12.05 -18.73
C GLU A 75 11.38 -11.20 -19.98
N LEU A 76 11.54 -9.88 -19.88
CA LEU A 76 11.47 -8.96 -21.02
C LEU A 76 12.76 -8.90 -21.84
N GLY A 77 13.78 -9.70 -21.51
CA GLY A 77 15.09 -9.67 -22.16
C GLY A 77 15.94 -8.44 -21.82
N ILE A 78 15.57 -7.71 -20.75
CA ILE A 78 16.27 -6.50 -20.30
C ILE A 78 17.22 -6.90 -19.16
N THR A 79 18.53 -6.84 -19.42
CA THR A 79 19.53 -7.08 -18.38
C THR A 79 19.73 -5.83 -17.52
N PRO A 80 19.45 -5.86 -16.21
CA PRO A 80 19.64 -4.69 -15.35
C PRO A 80 21.13 -4.35 -15.17
N GLY A 81 21.47 -3.08 -15.31
CA GLY A 81 22.83 -2.61 -15.09
C GLY A 81 23.24 -2.54 -13.61
N HIS A 82 24.54 -2.41 -13.35
CA HIS A 82 25.10 -2.34 -11.99
C HIS A 82 24.40 -1.32 -11.09
N TYR A 83 24.17 -0.10 -11.59
CA TYR A 83 23.53 0.96 -10.82
C TYR A 83 22.06 0.66 -10.51
N THR A 84 21.33 0.01 -11.42
CA THR A 84 19.95 -0.41 -11.20
C THR A 84 19.88 -1.42 -10.06
N LEU A 85 20.72 -2.47 -10.13
CA LEU A 85 20.80 -3.50 -9.09
C LEU A 85 21.15 -2.90 -7.72
N LYS A 86 22.13 -2.00 -7.69
CA LYS A 86 22.55 -1.31 -6.46
C LYS A 86 21.42 -0.48 -5.85
N HIS A 87 20.71 0.33 -6.65
CA HIS A 87 19.64 1.18 -6.16
C HIS A 87 18.42 0.36 -5.73
N TYR A 88 18.04 -0.68 -6.49
CA TYR A 88 16.91 -1.54 -6.14
C TYR A 88 17.14 -2.24 -4.78
N SER A 89 18.35 -2.76 -4.57
CA SER A 89 18.75 -3.33 -3.27
C SER A 89 18.71 -2.29 -2.14
N SER A 90 19.16 -1.06 -2.41
CA SER A 90 19.10 0.04 -1.43
C SER A 90 17.66 0.40 -1.05
N PHE A 91 16.75 0.52 -2.02
CA PHE A 91 15.33 0.80 -1.77
C PHE A 91 14.67 -0.32 -0.97
N ASP A 92 14.97 -1.57 -1.28
CA ASP A 92 14.43 -2.70 -0.52
C ASP A 92 14.93 -2.72 0.92
N THR A 93 16.21 -2.38 1.12
CA THR A 93 16.81 -2.26 2.46
C THR A 93 16.10 -1.17 3.27
N GLU A 94 15.89 0.01 2.69
CA GLU A 94 15.18 1.12 3.33
C GLU A 94 13.72 0.78 3.64
N ARG A 95 13.03 0.13 2.69
CA ARG A 95 11.65 -0.36 2.87
C ARG A 95 11.55 -1.30 4.07
N ILE A 96 12.44 -2.28 4.17
CA ILE A 96 12.46 -3.25 5.28
C ILE A 96 12.78 -2.55 6.60
N ALA A 97 13.79 -1.66 6.62
CA ALA A 97 14.15 -0.91 7.81
C ALA A 97 12.99 -0.03 8.30
N THR A 98 12.31 0.66 7.39
CA THR A 98 11.12 1.46 7.70
C THR A 98 9.98 0.58 8.22
N SER A 99 9.70 -0.55 7.57
CA SER A 99 8.67 -1.49 8.02
C SER A 99 8.93 -2.00 9.45
N LYS A 100 10.17 -2.41 9.75
CA LYS A 100 10.59 -2.83 11.10
C LYS A 100 10.40 -1.70 12.12
N ARG A 101 10.86 -0.48 11.79
CA ARG A 101 10.70 0.70 12.65
C ARG A 101 9.23 1.01 12.92
N GLN A 102 8.40 1.00 11.89
CA GLN A 102 6.97 1.29 12.01
C GLN A 102 6.21 0.18 12.78
N SER A 103 6.75 -1.03 12.82
CA SER A 103 6.17 -2.16 13.55
C SER A 103 6.55 -2.18 15.04
N LEU A 104 7.45 -1.31 15.49
CA LEU A 104 7.88 -1.23 16.89
C LEU A 104 6.71 -0.90 17.84
N PRO A 105 6.63 -1.52 19.02
CA PRO A 105 5.57 -1.25 20.00
C PRO A 105 5.48 0.23 20.40
N ALA A 106 6.63 0.89 20.59
CA ALA A 106 6.66 2.31 20.93
C ALA A 106 6.02 3.19 19.84
N THR A 107 6.27 2.89 18.56
CA THR A 107 5.68 3.60 17.43
C THR A 107 4.18 3.33 17.33
N LYS A 108 3.74 2.08 17.57
CA LYS A 108 2.31 1.72 17.62
C LYS A 108 1.58 2.47 18.74
N LEU A 109 2.12 2.43 19.96
CA LEU A 109 1.57 3.14 21.12
C LEU A 109 1.52 4.65 20.90
N SER A 110 2.54 5.23 20.24
CA SER A 110 2.52 6.65 19.90
C SER A 110 1.37 7.00 18.95
N ARG A 111 1.05 6.14 17.97
CA ARG A 111 -0.08 6.36 17.05
C ARG A 111 -1.43 6.26 17.77
N GLU A 112 -1.56 5.29 18.66
CA GLU A 112 -2.77 5.12 19.48
C GLU A 112 -3.02 6.34 20.37
N LYS A 113 -1.96 6.86 21.02
CA LYS A 113 -2.05 8.09 21.84
C LYS A 113 -2.46 9.30 21.01
N ASN A 114 -1.79 9.57 19.89
CA ASN A 114 -2.16 10.70 19.01
C ASN A 114 -3.58 10.54 18.44
N GLY A 115 -4.04 9.30 18.26
CA GLY A 115 -5.41 8.96 17.90
C GLY A 115 -6.48 9.32 18.92
N GLN A 116 -6.12 9.35 20.21
CA GLN A 116 -7.03 9.73 21.30
C GLN A 116 -7.06 11.24 21.51
N THR A 117 -5.97 11.95 21.19
CA THR A 117 -5.87 13.41 21.36
C THR A 117 -6.59 14.20 20.25
N GLU A 118 -6.79 13.61 19.07
CA GLU A 118 -7.54 14.23 17.96
C GLU A 118 -9.06 13.97 18.02
N ARG A 119 -9.56 13.33 19.09
CA ARG A 119 -10.99 13.09 19.33
C ARG A 119 -11.62 14.18 20.19
#